data_AF-A0A969F1N9-F1
#
_entry.id   AF-A0A969F1N9-F1
#
_cell.length_a   1.000
_cell.length_b   1.000
_cell.length_c   1.000
_cell.angle_alpha   90.00
_cell.angle_beta   90.00
_cell.angle_gamma   90.00
#
_symmetry.space_group_name_H-M   'P 1'
#
loop_
_entity.id
_entity.type
_entity.pdbx_description
1 polymer ?
#
loop_
_entity_poly.entity_id
_entity_poly.type
_entity_poly.pdbx_seq_one_letter_code
_entity_poly.pdbx_strand_id
1 'polypeptide(L)'
;MLGSLLDGVPESLVLGLSLVHSPQVSLAFVFAVAIGNIPQGLGGTAGMLSSGWQRSKITRLWLAVCGLSIFAAVLGYGLATQLPNASGAVVDAFAAGALLVMLCDSMIPEAFEHGGNESGLFLVGGFAISVALSLAQLVR
;
A
#
# COMPACT_ATOMS: atom_id res chain seq x y z
N MET A 1 1.82 14.43 5.16
CA MET A 1 3.19 14.08 4.71
C MET A 1 3.90 13.04 5.58
N LEU A 2 3.97 13.17 6.92
CA LEU A 2 4.57 12.10 7.75
C LEU A 2 3.72 10.82 7.78
N GLY A 3 2.39 10.93 7.67
CA GLY A 3 1.48 9.80 7.51
C GLY A 3 1.77 8.99 6.24
N SER A 4 1.78 9.65 5.08
CA SER A 4 2.10 9.01 3.79
C SER A 4 3.48 8.39 3.67
N LEU A 5 4.43 8.82 4.50
CA LEU A 5 5.74 8.18 4.61
C LEU A 5 5.69 6.82 5.31
N LEU A 6 4.73 6.61 6.21
CA LEU A 6 4.59 5.38 6.98
C LEU A 6 3.58 4.41 6.37
N ASP A 7 2.78 4.85 5.39
CA ASP A 7 1.81 4.04 4.65
C ASP A 7 2.41 2.77 4.01
N GLY A 8 3.70 2.83 3.63
CA GLY A 8 4.41 1.66 3.10
C GLY A 8 4.53 0.50 4.10
N VAL A 9 4.38 0.75 5.40
CA VAL A 9 4.48 -0.28 6.46
C VAL A 9 3.21 -1.15 6.49
N PRO A 10 1.99 -0.60 6.61
CA PRO A 10 0.75 -1.35 6.38
C PRO A 10 0.73 -2.10 5.05
N GLU A 11 1.10 -1.46 3.94
CA GLU A 11 1.12 -2.11 2.61
C GLU A 11 2.06 -3.32 2.59
N SER A 12 3.25 -3.17 3.15
CA SER A 12 4.25 -4.24 3.18
C SER A 12 3.81 -5.41 4.06
N LEU A 13 3.18 -5.14 5.20
CA LEU A 13 2.59 -6.18 6.05
C LEU A 13 1.56 -7.01 5.28
N VAL A 14 0.65 -6.33 4.57
CA VAL A 14 -0.40 -6.95 3.76
C VAL A 14 0.18 -7.75 2.60
N LEU A 15 1.19 -7.21 1.91
CA LEU A 15 1.97 -7.95 0.92
C LEU A 15 2.51 -9.26 1.49
N GLY A 16 3.15 -9.20 2.66
CA GLY A 16 3.66 -10.38 3.37
C GLY A 16 2.58 -11.44 3.65
N LEU A 17 1.42 -11.01 4.15
CA LEU A 17 0.29 -11.88 4.45
C LEU A 17 -0.28 -12.58 3.20
N SER A 18 -0.34 -11.86 2.07
CA SER A 18 -0.92 -12.36 0.82
C SER A 18 -0.08 -13.45 0.13
N LEU A 19 1.24 -13.48 0.38
CA LEU A 19 2.18 -14.38 -0.30
C LEU A 19 1.95 -15.87 -0.02
N VAL A 20 1.39 -16.21 1.14
CA VAL A 20 1.19 -17.61 1.56
C VAL A 20 -0.05 -18.25 0.92
N HIS A 21 -1.10 -17.45 0.66
CA HIS A 21 -2.42 -17.98 0.33
C HIS A 21 -2.75 -17.96 -1.17
N SER A 22 -2.11 -17.10 -1.98
CA SER A 22 -2.41 -17.01 -3.42
C SER A 22 -1.22 -16.56 -4.28
N PRO A 23 -0.40 -17.50 -4.79
CA PRO A 23 0.82 -17.20 -5.56
C PRO A 23 0.57 -16.40 -6.86
N GLN A 24 -0.59 -16.58 -7.50
CA GLN A 24 -0.96 -15.88 -8.74
C GLN A 24 -1.53 -14.48 -8.47
N VAL A 25 -2.22 -14.29 -7.35
CA VAL A 25 -2.72 -12.97 -6.90
C VAL A 25 -1.56 -12.11 -6.40
N SER A 26 -0.52 -12.73 -5.81
CA SER A 26 0.59 -11.99 -5.21
C SER A 26 1.43 -11.21 -6.23
N LEU A 27 1.61 -11.72 -7.46
CA LEU A 27 2.43 -11.01 -8.45
C LEU A 27 1.75 -9.73 -8.94
N ALA A 28 0.45 -9.80 -9.23
CA ALA A 28 -0.34 -8.63 -9.64
C ALA A 28 -0.40 -7.59 -8.52
N PHE A 29 -0.56 -8.04 -7.27
CA PHE A 29 -0.57 -7.16 -6.11
C PHE A 29 0.80 -6.50 -5.86
N VAL A 30 1.90 -7.26 -5.96
CA VAL A 30 3.27 -6.73 -5.89
C VAL A 30 3.49 -5.65 -6.94
N PHE A 31 3.09 -5.88 -8.20
CA PHE A 31 3.23 -4.88 -9.25
C PHE A 31 2.36 -3.66 -9.03
N ALA A 32 1.11 -3.83 -8.58
CA ALA A 32 0.21 -2.72 -8.28
C ALA A 32 0.79 -1.84 -7.16
N VAL A 33 1.25 -2.43 -6.06
CA VAL A 33 1.88 -1.72 -4.95
C VAL A 33 3.18 -1.05 -5.37
N ALA A 34 4.01 -1.71 -6.19
CA ALA A 34 5.24 -1.12 -6.69
C ALA A 34 4.98 0.11 -7.58
N ILE A 35 3.96 0.04 -8.45
CA ILE A 35 3.57 1.17 -9.31
C ILE A 35 3.01 2.32 -8.46
N GLY A 36 2.17 2.04 -7.46
CA GLY A 36 1.60 3.07 -6.56
C GLY A 36 2.64 3.78 -5.69
N ASN A 37 3.66 3.05 -5.25
CA ASN A 37 4.72 3.59 -4.41
C ASN A 37 5.64 4.60 -5.13
N ILE A 38 5.71 4.59 -6.47
CA ILE A 38 6.51 5.56 -7.24
C ILE A 38 5.95 6.99 -7.09
N PRO A 39 4.67 7.27 -7.42
CA PRO A 39 4.04 8.56 -7.13
C PRO A 39 4.12 8.98 -5.66
N GLN A 40 3.88 8.08 -4.70
CA GLN A 40 3.98 8.38 -3.26
C GLN A 40 5.40 8.80 -2.87
N GLY A 41 6.41 8.06 -3.32
CA GLY A 41 7.81 8.37 -3.05
C GLY A 41 8.23 9.73 -3.61
N LEU A 42 7.77 10.05 -4.83
CA LEU A 42 8.00 11.34 -5.47
C LEU A 42 7.27 12.48 -4.75
N GLY A 43 5.98 12.30 -4.44
CA GLY A 43 5.16 13.30 -3.74
C GLY A 43 5.70 13.61 -2.34
N GLY A 44 6.02 12.57 -1.55
CA GLY A 44 6.61 12.72 -0.23
C GLY A 44 7.98 13.41 -0.28
N THR A 45 8.82 13.06 -1.25
CA THR A 45 10.13 13.70 -1.44
C THR A 45 9.98 15.17 -1.88
N ALA A 46 9.09 15.47 -2.82
CA ALA A 46 8.83 16.82 -3.31
C ALA A 46 8.32 17.73 -2.18
N GLY A 47 7.39 17.23 -1.36
CA GLY A 47 6.88 17.94 -0.19
C GLY A 47 7.96 18.25 0.85
N MET A 48 8.79 17.26 1.19
CA MET A 48 9.92 17.48 2.11
C MET A 48 10.93 18.50 1.57
N LEU A 49 11.25 18.44 0.27
CA LEU A 49 12.13 19.42 -0.37
C LEU A 49 11.53 20.84 -0.34
N SER A 50 10.24 20.99 -0.63
CA SER A 50 9.54 22.28 -0.56
C SER A 50 9.49 22.84 0.88
N SER A 51 9.50 21.95 1.87
CA SER A 51 9.56 22.29 3.31
C SER A 51 10.98 22.58 3.82
N GLY A 52 11.98 22.64 2.93
CA GLY A 52 13.37 22.99 3.28
C GLY A 52 14.19 21.85 3.88
N TRP A 53 13.76 20.59 3.77
CA TRP A 53 14.53 19.46 4.30
C TRP A 53 15.82 19.23 3.49
N GLN A 54 16.90 18.93 4.20
CA GLN A 54 18.17 18.54 3.56
C GLN A 54 18.06 17.17 2.89
N ARG A 55 18.60 17.03 1.67
CA ARG A 55 18.58 15.78 0.88
C ARG A 55 19.09 14.57 1.66
N SER A 56 20.16 14.71 2.44
CA SER A 56 20.72 13.64 3.26
C SER A 56 19.80 13.17 4.40
N LYS A 57 18.92 14.04 4.91
CA LYS A 57 17.89 13.65 5.89
C LYS A 57 16.78 12.87 5.19
N ILE A 58 16.34 13.33 4.02
CA ILE A 58 15.30 12.67 3.22
C ILE A 58 15.73 11.26 2.81
N THR A 59 16.96 11.09 2.30
CA THR A 59 17.48 9.76 1.93
C THR A 59 17.56 8.80 3.13
N ARG A 60 18.03 9.29 4.29
CA ARG A 60 18.07 8.46 5.51
C ARG A 60 16.68 8.04 5.99
N LEU A 61 15.71 8.95 5.89
CA LEU A 61 14.32 8.66 6.22
C LEU A 61 13.76 7.57 5.31
N TRP A 62 13.94 7.70 3.99
CA TRP A 62 13.49 6.67 3.04
C TRP A 62 14.17 5.32 3.25
N LEU A 63 15.47 5.30 3.57
CA LEU A 63 16.15 4.05 3.92
C LEU A 63 15.57 3.41 5.18
N ALA A 64 15.21 4.20 6.19
CA ALA A 64 14.55 3.70 7.40
C ALA A 64 13.15 3.15 7.08
N VAL A 65 12.36 3.85 6.26
CA VAL A 65 11.04 3.39 5.79
C VAL A 65 11.16 2.09 4.99
N CYS A 66 12.13 1.99 4.08
CA CYS A 66 12.41 0.76 3.34
C CYS A 66 12.76 -0.39 4.29
N GLY A 67 13.62 -0.16 5.29
CA GLY A 67 13.96 -1.18 6.28
C GLY A 67 12.75 -1.64 7.09
N LEU A 68 11.90 -0.71 7.53
CA LEU A 68 10.67 -1.01 8.27
C LEU A 68 9.64 -1.75 7.40
N SER A 69 9.55 -1.39 6.12
CA SER A 69 8.70 -2.05 5.13
C SER A 69 9.13 -3.51 4.91
N ILE A 70 10.43 -3.76 4.74
CA ILE A 70 10.97 -5.13 4.65
C ILE A 70 10.63 -5.92 5.91
N PHE A 71 10.83 -5.33 7.09
CA PHE A 71 10.49 -5.98 8.35
C PHE A 71 9.00 -6.31 8.45
N ALA A 72 8.13 -5.38 8.06
CA ALA A 72 6.68 -5.59 8.05
C ALA A 72 6.27 -6.72 7.09
N ALA A 73 6.86 -6.79 5.89
CA ALA A 73 6.60 -7.87 4.94
C ALA A 73 7.04 -9.24 5.48
N VAL A 74 8.22 -9.32 6.09
CA VAL A 74 8.71 -10.56 6.73
C VAL A 74 7.78 -10.97 7.87
N LEU A 75 7.34 -10.01 8.68
CA LEU A 75 6.43 -10.26 9.79
C LEU A 75 5.06 -10.73 9.29
N GLY A 76 4.51 -10.11 8.24
CA GLY A 76 3.25 -10.53 7.61
C GLY A 76 3.33 -11.95 7.06
N TYR A 77 4.41 -12.28 6.36
CA TYR A 77 4.66 -13.65 5.88
C TYR A 77 4.73 -14.65 7.05
N GLY A 78 5.49 -14.31 8.10
CA GLY A 78 5.59 -15.13 9.31
C GLY A 78 4.24 -15.39 9.97
N LEU A 79 3.43 -14.35 10.16
CA LEU A 79 2.08 -14.47 10.71
C LEU A 79 1.18 -15.38 9.86
N ALA A 80 1.24 -15.25 8.53
CA ALA A 80 0.48 -16.09 7.63
C ALA A 80 0.88 -17.58 7.74
N THR A 81 2.17 -17.89 7.94
CA THR A 81 2.63 -19.28 8.11
C THR A 81 2.22 -19.92 9.44
N GLN A 82 1.98 -19.12 10.48
CA GLN A 82 1.59 -19.60 11.82
C GLN A 82 0.09 -19.86 11.96
N LEU A 83 -0.70 -19.53 10.93
CA LEU A 83 -2.15 -19.70 10.89
C LEU A 83 -2.59 -20.73 9.83
N PRO A 84 -2.07 -21.97 9.81
CA PRO A 84 -2.35 -22.95 8.76
C PRO A 84 -3.83 -23.38 8.68
N ASN A 85 -4.61 -23.14 9.75
CA ASN A 85 -6.05 -23.43 9.81
C ASN A 85 -6.93 -22.18 9.72
N ALA A 86 -6.37 -20.97 9.74
CA ALA A 86 -7.17 -19.79 9.43
C ALA A 86 -7.48 -19.83 7.94
N SER A 87 -8.76 -19.79 7.57
CA SER A 87 -9.12 -19.63 6.16
C SER A 87 -8.43 -18.36 5.65
N GLY A 88 -7.81 -18.39 4.46
CA GLY A 88 -7.18 -17.22 3.84
C GLY A 88 -8.08 -15.97 3.88
N ALA A 89 -9.40 -16.16 3.84
CA ALA A 89 -10.41 -15.11 4.03
C ALA A 89 -10.26 -14.27 5.31
N VAL A 90 -9.81 -14.83 6.44
CA VAL A 90 -9.59 -14.08 7.70
C VAL A 90 -8.37 -13.18 7.58
N VAL A 91 -7.31 -13.71 6.98
CA VAL A 91 -6.07 -12.96 6.73
C VAL A 91 -6.32 -11.84 5.72
N ASP A 92 -7.04 -12.14 4.64
CA ASP A 92 -7.42 -11.17 3.62
C ASP A 92 -8.37 -10.10 4.18
N ALA A 93 -9.33 -10.46 5.04
CA ALA A 93 -10.21 -9.50 5.69
C ALA A 93 -9.45 -8.56 6.65
N PHE A 94 -8.49 -9.10 7.42
CA PHE A 94 -7.63 -8.29 8.27
C PHE A 94 -6.75 -7.35 7.44
N ALA A 95 -6.15 -7.86 6.38
CA ALA A 95 -5.34 -7.10 5.44
C ALA A 95 -6.14 -5.96 4.76
N ALA A 96 -7.34 -6.26 4.29
CA ALA A 96 -8.25 -5.27 3.72
C ALA A 96 -8.60 -4.18 4.74
N GLY A 97 -8.85 -4.55 6.00
CA GLY A 97 -9.07 -3.58 7.09
C GLY A 97 -7.87 -2.66 7.32
N ALA A 98 -6.65 -3.19 7.32
CA ALA A 98 -5.43 -2.39 7.46
C ALA A 98 -5.26 -1.38 6.32
N LEU A 99 -5.53 -1.78 5.07
CA LEU A 99 -5.51 -0.88 3.91
C LEU A 99 -6.61 0.19 3.98
N LEU A 100 -7.79 -0.15 4.50
CA LEU A 100 -8.88 0.82 4.67
C LEU A 100 -8.52 1.91 5.69
N VAL A 101 -7.87 1.55 6.79
CA VAL A 101 -7.38 2.53 7.79
C VAL A 101 -6.38 3.48 7.14
N MET A 102 -5.38 2.95 6.44
CA MET A 102 -4.39 3.75 5.71
C MET A 102 -5.06 4.69 4.70
N LEU A 103 -5.98 4.16 3.89
CA LEU A 103 -6.69 4.93 2.88
C LEU A 103 -7.48 6.09 3.50
N CYS A 104 -8.09 5.89 4.66
CA CYS A 104 -8.87 6.91 5.36
C CYS A 104 -8.02 7.95 6.10
N ASP A 105 -6.94 7.52 6.75
CA ASP A 105 -6.13 8.39 7.62
C ASP A 105 -5.21 9.33 6.82
N SER A 106 -4.69 8.88 5.68
CA SER A 106 -3.68 9.61 4.91
C SER A 106 -4.05 9.81 3.45
N MET A 107 -4.37 8.74 2.71
CA MET A 107 -4.46 8.83 1.25
C MET A 107 -5.65 9.65 0.76
N ILE A 108 -6.85 9.46 1.34
CA ILE A 108 -8.04 10.25 1.00
C ILE A 108 -7.80 11.71 1.36
N PRO A 109 -7.46 12.09 2.62
CA PRO A 109 -7.20 13.49 2.97
C PRO A 109 -6.19 14.16 2.04
N GLU A 110 -5.05 13.50 1.78
CA GLU A 110 -3.98 14.06 0.95
C GLU A 110 -4.41 14.22 -0.52
N ALA A 111 -5.19 13.27 -1.04
CA ALA A 111 -5.74 13.36 -2.39
C ALA A 111 -6.74 14.52 -2.54
N PHE A 112 -7.56 14.79 -1.52
CA PHE A 112 -8.48 15.93 -1.55
C PHE A 112 -7.76 17.26 -1.35
N GLU A 113 -6.70 17.31 -0.53
CA GLU A 113 -5.88 18.51 -0.35
C GLU A 113 -5.18 18.95 -1.65
N HIS A 114 -4.63 17.99 -2.41
CA HIS A 114 -3.83 18.32 -3.60
C HIS A 114 -4.60 18.24 -4.92
N GLY A 115 -5.56 17.31 -5.04
CA GLY A 115 -6.34 17.07 -6.27
C GLY A 115 -7.75 17.65 -6.25
N GLY A 116 -8.23 18.15 -5.10
CA GLY A 116 -9.57 18.70 -4.95
C GLY A 116 -10.68 17.66 -5.14
N ASN A 117 -11.88 18.12 -5.51
CA ASN A 117 -13.07 17.25 -5.62
C ASN A 117 -12.95 16.17 -6.72
N GLU A 118 -12.12 16.40 -7.74
CA GLU A 118 -11.90 15.44 -8.83
C GLU A 118 -11.22 14.15 -8.34
N SER A 119 -10.51 14.18 -7.21
CA SER A 119 -9.89 13.01 -6.59
C SER A 119 -10.91 11.89 -6.30
N GLY A 120 -12.16 12.25 -5.99
CA GLY A 120 -13.23 11.26 -5.81
C GLY A 120 -13.59 10.51 -7.10
N LEU A 121 -13.60 11.20 -8.25
CA LEU A 121 -13.85 10.59 -9.56
C LEU A 121 -12.72 9.62 -9.94
N PHE A 122 -11.46 10.00 -9.69
CA PHE A 122 -10.31 9.13 -9.94
C PHE A 122 -10.29 7.91 -9.03
N LEU A 123 -10.66 8.06 -7.75
CA LEU A 123 -10.81 6.94 -6.81
C LEU A 123 -11.84 5.92 -7.32
N VAL A 124 -13.04 6.38 -7.67
CA VAL A 124 -14.12 5.50 -8.20
C VAL A 124 -13.71 4.86 -9.52
N GLY A 125 -13.07 5.61 -10.42
CA GLY A 125 -12.57 5.09 -11.69
C GLY A 125 -11.53 4.00 -11.51
N GLY A 126 -10.54 4.21 -10.63
CA GLY A 126 -9.53 3.21 -10.29
C GLY A 126 -10.13 1.94 -9.69
N PHE A 127 -11.09 2.08 -8.76
CA PHE A 127 -11.82 0.97 -8.18
C PHE A 127 -12.61 0.18 -9.23
N ALA A 128 -13.35 0.87 -10.12
CA ALA A 128 -14.12 0.24 -11.18
C ALA A 128 -13.24 -0.55 -12.15
N ILE A 129 -12.07 -0.02 -12.52
CA ILE A 129 -11.10 -0.72 -13.36
C ILE A 129 -10.56 -1.97 -12.64
N SER A 130 -10.22 -1.86 -11.35
CA SER A 130 -9.76 -2.99 -10.55
C SER A 130 -10.80 -4.12 -10.51
N VAL A 131 -12.07 -3.78 -10.23
CA VAL A 131 -13.17 -4.75 -10.24
C VAL A 131 -13.34 -5.39 -11.62
N ALA A 132 -13.29 -4.61 -12.71
CA ALA A 132 -13.41 -5.14 -14.06
C ALA A 132 -12.29 -6.14 -14.39
N LEU A 133 -11.05 -5.85 -13.98
CA LEU A 133 -9.91 -6.77 -14.14
C LEU A 133 -10.08 -8.04 -13.32
N SER A 134 -10.52 -7.94 -12.06
CA SER A 134 -10.78 -9.12 -11.22
C SER A 134 -11.89 -10.00 -11.78
N LEU A 135 -12.98 -9.39 -12.29
CA LEU A 135 -14.06 -10.14 -12.94
C LEU A 135 -13.58 -10.82 -14.23
N ALA A 136 -12.72 -10.17 -15.01
CA ALA A 136 -12.13 -10.77 -16.20
C ALA A 136 -11.23 -11.98 -15.90
N GLN A 137 -10.61 -12.04 -14.72
CA GLN A 137 -9.82 -13.19 -14.26
C GLN A 137 -10.70 -14.37 -13.83
N LEU A 138 -11.89 -14.12 -13.28
CA LEU A 138 -12.82 -15.17 -12.81
C LEU A 138 -13.53 -15.93 -13.95
N VAL A 139 -13.58 -15.34 -15.14
CA VAL A 139 -14.24 -15.93 -16.32
C VAL A 139 -13.27 -16.80 -17.15
N ARG A 140 -11.99 -16.86 -16.76
CA ARG A 140 -10.96 -17.75 -17.35
C ARG A 140 -10.72 -18.97 -16.48
#